data_AF-A0A7Y5Q5R3-F1
#
_entry.id   AF-A0A7Y5Q5R3-F1
#
_cell.length_a   1.000
_cell.length_b   1.000
_cell.length_c   1.000
_cell.angle_alpha   90.00
_cell.angle_beta   90.00
_cell.angle_gamma   90.00
#
_symmetry.space_group_name_H-M   'P 1'
#
loop_
_entity.id
_entity.type
_entity.pdbx_description
1 polymer ?
#
loop_
_entity_poly.entity_id
_entity_poly.type
_entity_poly.pdbx_seq_one_letter_code
_entity_poly.pdbx_strand_id
1 'polypeptide(L)'
;AACRETRATFVPAPGSDRWRPAAETSVPGLWLAGEWTATGWPSTMESAVRSGYAAAERISGRPTVVADLPRQGLMRLCLAR
;
A
#
# COMPACT_ATOMS: atom_id res chain seq x y z
N ALA A 1 -0.70 -26.58 -4.11
CA ALA A 1 -1.28 -26.36 -5.46
C ALA A 1 -1.35 -24.86 -5.70
N ALA A 2 -0.87 -24.36 -6.85
CA ALA A 2 -1.04 -22.96 -7.20
C ALA A 2 -2.46 -22.75 -7.76
N CYS A 3 -3.18 -21.78 -7.22
CA CYS A 3 -4.48 -21.38 -7.77
C CYS A 3 -4.24 -20.63 -9.08
N ARG A 4 -4.86 -21.07 -10.18
CA ARG A 4 -4.80 -20.39 -11.48
C ARG A 4 -6.14 -19.72 -11.72
N GLU A 5 -6.18 -18.40 -11.53
CA GLU A 5 -7.33 -17.56 -11.83
C GLU A 5 -7.00 -16.65 -13.01
N THR A 6 -7.80 -16.70 -14.07
CA THR A 6 -7.56 -15.94 -15.32
C THR A 6 -7.60 -14.44 -15.09
N ARG A 7 -8.38 -13.97 -14.11
CA ARG A 7 -8.52 -12.54 -13.79
C ARG A 7 -7.65 -12.07 -12.62
N ALA A 8 -6.65 -12.85 -12.22
CA ALA A 8 -5.78 -12.50 -11.09
C ALA A 8 -4.93 -11.25 -11.35
N THR A 9 -4.53 -11.02 -12.61
CA THR A 9 -3.71 -9.87 -12.98
C THR A 9 -4.59 -8.69 -13.36
N PHE A 10 -4.66 -7.70 -12.47
CA PHE A 10 -5.27 -6.41 -12.74
C PHE A 10 -4.22 -5.43 -13.27
N VAL A 11 -4.58 -4.63 -14.28
CA VAL A 11 -3.75 -3.54 -14.81
C VAL A 11 -4.47 -2.22 -14.53
N PRO A 12 -3.99 -1.39 -13.57
CA PRO A 12 -4.59 -0.10 -13.31
C PRO A 12 -4.39 0.86 -14.48
N ALA A 13 -5.41 1.66 -14.78
CA ALA A 13 -5.27 2.77 -15.70
C ALA A 13 -4.52 3.95 -15.04
N PRO A 14 -3.85 4.81 -15.81
CA PRO A 14 -3.30 6.05 -15.26
C PRO A 14 -4.36 6.85 -14.51
N GLY A 15 -4.04 7.29 -13.29
CA GLY A 15 -4.95 8.02 -12.42
C GLY A 15 -5.97 7.15 -11.65
N SER A 16 -5.89 5.81 -11.74
CA SER A 16 -6.73 4.91 -10.93
C SER A 16 -6.57 5.10 -9.42
N ASP A 17 -5.45 5.66 -8.97
CA ASP A 17 -5.17 5.87 -7.54
C ASP A 17 -6.18 6.78 -6.85
N ARG A 18 -6.87 7.66 -7.59
CA ARG A 18 -7.94 8.53 -7.03
C ARG A 18 -9.14 7.76 -6.48
N TRP A 19 -9.30 6.49 -6.87
CA TRP A 19 -10.39 5.63 -6.43
C TRP A 19 -10.00 4.74 -5.25
N ARG A 20 -8.72 4.75 -4.86
CA ARG A 20 -8.25 3.99 -3.71
C ARG A 20 -8.70 4.69 -2.44
N PRO A 21 -9.46 4.03 -1.54
CA PRO A 21 -9.88 4.63 -0.29
C PRO A 21 -8.74 4.68 0.72
N ALA A 22 -8.81 5.62 1.66
CA ALA A 22 -7.95 5.62 2.83
C ALA A 22 -8.28 4.44 3.76
N ALA A 23 -7.40 4.18 4.73
CA ALA A 23 -7.63 3.15 5.74
C ALA A 23 -8.82 3.49 6.67
N GLU A 24 -9.15 4.77 6.83
CA GLU A 24 -10.26 5.23 7.66
C GLU A 24 -11.59 5.19 6.89
N THR A 25 -12.64 4.71 7.55
CA THR A 25 -14.00 4.70 7.00
C THR A 25 -14.89 5.65 7.78
N SER A 26 -16.09 5.92 7.25
CA SER A 26 -17.12 6.66 7.98
C SER A 26 -17.74 5.89 9.14
N VAL A 27 -17.45 4.59 9.26
CA VAL A 27 -18.00 3.72 10.31
C VAL A 27 -17.01 3.68 11.48
N PRO A 28 -17.41 4.12 12.68
CA PRO A 28 -16.55 4.08 13.86
C PRO A 28 -16.09 2.65 14.15
N GLY A 29 -14.80 2.47 14.37
CA GLY A 29 -14.23 1.16 14.67
C GLY A 29 -14.01 0.25 13.45
N LEU A 30 -14.21 0.75 12.22
CA LEU A 30 -13.95 0.01 11.00
C LEU A 30 -12.82 0.66 10.20
N TRP A 31 -11.79 -0.13 9.92
CA TRP A 31 -10.63 0.26 9.13
C TRP A 31 -10.41 -0.70 7.96
N LEU A 32 -9.93 -0.16 6.84
CA LEU A 32 -9.64 -0.92 5.63
C LEU A 32 -8.14 -1.23 5.56
N ALA A 33 -7.82 -2.47 5.18
CA ALA A 33 -6.47 -2.90 4.87
C ALA A 33 -6.46 -3.74 3.59
N GLY A 34 -5.48 -3.50 2.72
CA GLY A 34 -5.27 -4.24 1.47
C GLY A 34 -4.49 -3.45 0.43
N GLU A 35 -3.94 -4.14 -0.57
CA GLU A 35 -3.12 -3.54 -1.63
C GLU A 35 -3.87 -2.55 -2.53
N TRP A 36 -5.21 -2.55 -2.47
CA TRP A 36 -6.12 -1.66 -3.20
C TRP A 36 -6.45 -0.36 -2.45
N THR A 37 -5.96 -0.19 -1.23
CA THR A 37 -6.12 1.06 -0.46
C THR A 37 -5.08 2.12 -0.86
N ALA A 38 -5.30 3.36 -0.42
CA ALA A 38 -4.47 4.51 -0.75
C ALA A 38 -3.17 4.56 0.07
N THR A 39 -2.22 3.69 -0.25
CA THR A 39 -0.88 3.63 0.38
C THR A 39 0.16 4.49 -0.32
N GLY A 40 -0.15 5.00 -1.51
CA GLY A 40 0.82 5.65 -2.41
C GLY A 40 1.71 4.67 -3.18
N TRP A 41 1.54 3.36 -2.96
CA TRP A 41 2.24 2.30 -3.66
C TRP A 41 1.32 1.59 -4.67
N PRO A 42 1.86 1.01 -5.75
CA PRO A 42 1.08 0.17 -6.65
C PRO A 42 0.46 -1.03 -5.92
N SER A 43 -0.48 -1.72 -6.58
CA SER A 43 -1.17 -2.89 -6.00
C SER A 43 -0.23 -4.10 -5.87
N THR A 44 0.60 -4.12 -4.84
CA THR A 44 1.59 -5.17 -4.56
C THR A 44 1.48 -5.69 -3.12
N MET A 45 2.20 -6.76 -2.81
CA MET A 45 2.22 -7.31 -1.44
C MET A 45 2.76 -6.30 -0.42
N GLU A 46 3.75 -5.47 -0.79
CA GLU A 46 4.30 -4.41 0.06
C GLU A 46 3.25 -3.33 0.36
N SER A 47 2.40 -3.01 -0.62
CA SER A 47 1.26 -2.11 -0.41
C SER A 47 0.25 -2.72 0.56
N ALA A 48 -0.07 -4.02 0.44
CA ALA A 48 -0.94 -4.69 1.42
C ALA A 48 -0.39 -4.59 2.85
N VAL A 49 0.92 -4.82 3.03
CA VAL A 49 1.58 -4.71 4.34
C VAL A 49 1.53 -3.27 4.88
N ARG A 50 1.87 -2.27 4.04
CA ARG A 50 1.79 -0.85 4.40
C ARG A 50 0.38 -0.42 4.81
N SER A 51 -0.61 -0.90 4.08
CA SER A 51 -2.02 -0.68 4.39
C SER A 51 -2.41 -1.27 5.76
N GLY A 52 -1.93 -2.48 6.05
CA GLY A 52 -2.10 -3.11 7.35
C GLY A 52 -1.50 -2.28 8.50
N TYR A 53 -0.30 -1.72 8.31
CA TYR A 53 0.27 -0.78 9.27
C TYR A 53 -0.63 0.45 9.44
N ALA A 54 -1.07 1.09 8.37
CA ALA A 54 -1.95 2.26 8.46
C ALA A 54 -3.23 1.98 9.26
N ALA A 55 -3.86 0.81 9.06
CA ALA A 55 -5.00 0.38 9.86
C ALA A 55 -4.63 0.15 11.34
N ALA A 56 -3.50 -0.52 11.61
CA ALA A 56 -3.01 -0.77 12.96
C ALA A 56 -2.63 0.52 13.72
N GLU A 57 -2.13 1.54 13.02
CA GLU A 57 -1.86 2.86 13.61
C GLU A 57 -3.13 3.53 14.10
N ARG A 58 -4.25 3.41 13.36
CA ARG A 58 -5.54 3.94 13.80
C ARG A 58 -6.13 3.19 14.98
N ILE A 59 -5.89 1.88 15.07
CA ILE A 59 -6.35 1.05 16.20
C ILE A 59 -5.51 1.33 17.46
N SER A 60 -4.19 1.40 17.32
CA SER A 60 -3.24 1.48 18.45
C SER A 60 -2.88 2.90 18.87
N GLY A 61 -3.12 3.89 18.01
CA GLY A 61 -2.72 5.28 18.23
C GLY A 61 -1.20 5.51 18.18
N ARG A 62 -0.43 4.54 17.68
CA ARG A 62 1.04 4.60 17.60
C ARG A 62 1.49 4.37 16.16
N PRO A 63 2.59 5.01 15.72
CA PRO A 63 3.19 4.70 14.42
C PRO A 63 3.69 3.25 14.40
N THR A 64 3.34 2.51 13.35
CA THR A 64 3.71 1.10 13.17
C THR A 64 4.41 0.86 11.84
N VAL A 65 4.36 1.82 10.90
CA VAL A 65 5.01 1.67 9.60
C VAL A 65 6.53 1.55 9.74
N VAL A 66 7.09 0.54 9.05
CA VAL A 66 8.55 0.39 8.93
C VAL A 66 9.04 1.31 7.81
N ALA A 67 10.08 2.10 8.09
CA ALA A 67 10.67 3.00 7.11
C ALA A 67 11.31 2.22 5.95
N ASP A 68 11.25 2.80 4.75
CA ASP A 68 11.95 2.25 3.60
C ASP A 68 13.45 2.21 3.83
N LEU A 69 14.09 1.19 3.27
CA LEU A 69 15.54 1.12 3.22
C LEU A 69 16.07 2.35 2.47
N PRO A 70 17.19 2.95 2.93
CA PRO A 70 17.81 4.03 2.19
C PRO A 70 18.22 3.52 0.81
N ARG A 71 18.13 4.40 -0.19
CA ARG A 71 18.69 4.13 -1.53
C ARG A 71 20.21 3.89 -1.44
N GLN A 72 20.67 2.79 -2.02
CA GLN A 72 22.09 2.38 -1.99
C GLN A 72 22.60 2.07 -3.40
N GLY A 73 23.93 2.01 -3.54
CA GLY A 73 24.60 1.64 -4.78
C GLY A 73 24.30 2.58 -5.95
N LEU A 74 24.14 2.02 -7.15
CA LEU A 74 23.88 2.76 -8.39
C LEU A 74 22.56 3.56 -8.35
N MET A 75 21.60 3.16 -7.52
CA MET A 75 20.31 3.85 -7.41
C MET A 75 20.45 5.30 -6.91
N ARG A 76 21.55 5.63 -6.21
CA ARG A 76 21.86 7.02 -5.83
C ARG A 76 22.09 7.93 -7.04
N LEU A 77 22.60 7.41 -8.15
CA LEU A 77 22.96 8.20 -9.33
C LEU A 77 21.72 8.68 -10.10
N CYS A 78 20.61 7.93 -10.06
CA CYS A 78 19.38 8.26 -10.78
C CYS A 78 18.62 9.47 -10.20
N LEU A 79 18.93 9.87 -8.96
CA LEU A 79 18.26 10.95 -8.24
C LEU A 79 19.23 12.06 -7.82
N ALA A 80 20.48 12.03 -8.32
CA ALA A 80 21.52 13.02 -8.04
C ALA A 80 21.50 14.22 -9.01
N ARG A 81 20.36 14.47 -9.67
CA ARG A 81 20.14 15.63 -10.54
C ARG A 81 19.03 16.51 -9.98
#